data_AF-A0A192A855-F1
#
_entry.id   AF-A0A192A855-F1
#
_cell.length_a   1.000
_cell.length_b   1.000
_cell.length_c   1.000
_cell.angle_alpha   90.00
_cell.angle_beta   90.00
_cell.angle_gamma   90.00
#
_symmetry.space_group_name_H-M   'P 1'
#
loop_
_entity.id
_entity.type
_entity.pdbx_description
1 polymer ?
#
loop_
_entity_poly.entity_id
_entity_poly.type
_entity_poly.pdbx_seq_one_letter_code
_entity_poly.pdbx_strand_id
1 'polypeptide(L)' 'MNERKRRILERAANAAEVLIFLSAVITGWLVFFGQDEMLGFFLFPSFLYCFVGALYVVLSRLAMTILRSRYPHH' A
#
# COMPACT_ATOMS: atom_id res chain seq x y z
N MET A 1 1.95 23.35 -10.80
CA MET A 1 3.02 22.33 -10.79
C MET A 1 3.27 21.88 -12.24
N ASN A 2 4.49 22.00 -12.78
CA ASN A 2 4.79 21.60 -14.17
C ASN A 2 4.33 20.15 -14.44
N GLU A 3 3.63 19.90 -15.54
CA GLU A 3 3.08 18.60 -15.96
C GLU A 3 4.11 17.46 -15.92
N ARG A 4 5.38 17.78 -16.17
CA ARG A 4 6.51 16.84 -16.10
C ARG A 4 6.78 16.35 -14.69
N LYS A 5 6.72 17.23 -13.68
CA LYS A 5 6.89 16.86 -12.26
C LYS A 5 5.73 15.98 -11.77
N ARG A 6 4.50 16.29 -12.20
CA ARG A 6 3.30 15.51 -11.88
C ARG A 6 3.41 14.05 -12.36
N ARG A 7 3.79 13.82 -13.62
CA ARG A 7 3.96 12.46 -14.18
C ARG A 7 5.03 11.63 -13.45
N ILE A 8 6.11 12.26 -12.99
CA ILE A 8 7.16 11.57 -12.22
C ILE A 8 6.64 11.18 -10.83
N LEU A 9 5.96 12.11 -10.15
CA LEU A 9 5.38 11.86 -8.83
C LEU A 9 4.30 10.77 -8.87
N GLU A 10 3.44 10.77 -9.90
CA GLU A 10 2.41 9.72 -10.07
C GLU A 10 3.04 8.33 -10.26
N ARG A 11 4.12 8.22 -11.05
CA ARG A 11 4.83 6.95 -11.22
C ARG A 11 5.55 6.51 -9.95
N ALA A 12 6.18 7.45 -9.24
CA ALA A 12 6.85 7.17 -7.98
C ALA A 12 5.84 6.73 -6.91
N ALA A 13 4.67 7.36 -6.84
CA ALA A 13 3.58 6.96 -5.95
C ALA A 13 3.10 5.54 -6.25
N ASN A 14 2.84 5.22 -7.53
CA ASN A 14 2.45 3.87 -7.93
C ASN A 14 3.51 2.83 -7.57
N ALA A 15 4.79 3.13 -7.79
CA ALA A 15 5.87 2.22 -7.41
C ALA A 15 5.96 2.01 -5.89
N ALA A 16 5.79 3.08 -5.11
CA ALA A 16 5.76 3.01 -3.65
C ALA A 16 4.58 2.17 -3.15
N GLU A 17 3.39 2.29 -3.74
CA GLU A 17 2.23 1.47 -3.41
C GLU A 17 2.51 -0.03 -3.64
N VAL A 18 3.12 -0.38 -4.78
CA VAL A 18 3.50 -1.77 -5.08
C VAL A 18 4.53 -2.29 -4.08
N LEU A 19 5.52 -1.47 -3.71
CA LEU A 19 6.52 -1.83 -2.71
C LEU A 19 5.89 -2.06 -1.33
N ILE A 20 4.99 -1.18 -0.88
CA ILE A 20 4.27 -1.35 0.39
C ILE A 20 3.47 -2.65 0.40
N PHE A 21 2.78 -2.95 -0.70
CA PHE A 21 2.03 -4.19 -0.82
C PHE A 21 2.94 -5.43 -0.77
N LEU A 22 4.05 -5.43 -1.52
CA LEU A 22 5.02 -6.52 -1.49
C LEU A 22 5.65 -6.69 -0.10
N SER A 23 6.00 -5.59 0.57
CA SER A 23 6.48 -5.62 1.95
C SER A 23 5.42 -6.22 2.88
N ALA A 24 4.16 -5.84 2.78
CA ALA A 24 3.09 -6.43 3.60
C ALA A 24 2.97 -7.95 3.39
N VAL A 25 3.05 -8.42 2.15
CA VAL A 25 2.97 -9.86 1.82
C VAL A 25 4.18 -10.62 2.37
N ILE A 26 5.40 -10.14 2.14
CA ILE A 26 6.63 -10.80 2.61
C ILE A 26 6.66 -10.83 4.13
N THR A 27 6.40 -9.69 4.78
CA THR A 27 6.44 -9.59 6.24
C THR A 27 5.31 -10.43 6.86
N GLY A 28 4.11 -10.41 6.28
CA GLY A 28 3.00 -11.26 6.72
C GLY A 28 3.33 -12.75 6.60
N TRP A 29 3.97 -13.15 5.50
CA TRP A 29 4.42 -14.54 5.35
C TRP A 29 5.40 -14.94 6.45
N LEU A 30 6.41 -14.12 6.72
CA LEU A 30 7.39 -14.37 7.77
C LEU A 30 6.77 -14.41 9.16
N VAL A 31 5.76 -13.57 9.42
CA VAL A 31 5.07 -13.48 10.71
C VAL A 31 4.19 -14.71 10.98
N PHE A 32 3.43 -15.19 9.99
CA PHE A 32 2.43 -16.24 10.20
C PHE A 32 2.88 -17.64 9.79
N PHE A 33 3.81 -17.76 8.84
CA PHE A 33 4.29 -19.03 8.30
C PHE A 33 5.79 -19.26 8.54
N GLY A 34 6.46 -18.33 9.22
CA GLY A 34 7.83 -18.52 9.68
C GLY A 34 7.91 -19.62 10.73
N GLN A 35 9.00 -20.40 10.69
CA GLN A 35 9.27 -21.41 11.73
C GLN A 35 9.76 -20.78 13.04
N ASP A 36 10.13 -19.50 13.01
CA ASP A 36 10.75 -18.78 14.12
C ASP A 36 9.76 -17.78 14.75
N GLU A 37 9.12 -18.18 15.85
CA GLU A 37 8.08 -17.39 16.53
C GLU A 37 8.61 -16.04 17.06
N MET A 38 9.87 -16.01 17.52
CA MET A 38 10.52 -14.76 17.96
C MET A 38 10.68 -13.76 16.82
N LEU A 39 11.06 -14.23 15.63
CA LEU A 39 11.16 -13.38 14.45
C LEU A 39 9.79 -12.84 14.05
N GLY A 40 8.75 -13.68 14.12
CA GLY A 40 7.37 -13.26 13.85
C GLY A 40 6.90 -12.16 14.80
N PHE A 41 7.15 -12.29 16.11
CA PHE A 41 6.79 -11.26 17.08
C PHE A 41 7.51 -9.92 16.84
N PHE A 42 8.80 -9.98 16.49
CA PHE A 42 9.58 -8.79 16.17
C PHE A 42 9.13 -8.10 14.87
N LEU A 43 8.74 -8.88 13.86
CA LEU A 43 8.29 -8.37 12.56
C LEU A 43 6.82 -7.94 12.54
N PHE A 44 6.02 -8.34 13.54
CA PHE A 44 4.58 -8.04 13.60
C PHE A 44 4.24 -6.54 13.51
N PRO A 45 4.93 -5.61 14.21
CA PRO A 45 4.65 -4.17 14.08
C PRO A 45 4.91 -3.65 12.67
N SER A 46 5.98 -4.12 12.02
CA SER A 46 6.32 -3.76 10.64
C SER A 46 5.28 -4.29 9.65
N PHE A 47 4.81 -5.53 9.87
CA PHE A 47 3.70 -6.10 9.11
C PHE A 47 2.43 -5.27 9.28
N LEU A 48 2.06 -4.91 10.52
CA LEU A 48 0.87 -4.11 10.81
C LEU A 48 0.93 -2.75 10.10
N TYR A 49 2.07 -2.08 10.14
CA TYR A 49 2.28 -0.81 9.44
C TYR A 49 2.09 -0.96 7.92
N CYS A 50 2.73 -1.97 7.31
CA CYS A 50 2.60 -2.23 5.87
C CYS A 50 1.17 -2.61 5.49
N PHE A 51 0.48 -3.40 6.32
CA PHE A 51 -0.90 -3.82 6.11
C PHE A 51 -1.86 -2.63 6.15
N VAL A 52 -1.75 -1.76 7.16
CA VAL A 52 -2.56 -0.54 7.26
C VAL A 52 -2.30 0.38 6.06
N GLY A 53 -1.04 0.54 5.66
CA GLY A 53 -0.67 1.30 4.46
C GLY A 53 -1.31 0.74 3.18
N ALA A 54 -1.22 -0.57 2.97
CA ALA A 54 -1.85 -1.25 1.83
C ALA A 54 -3.38 -1.09 1.84
N LEU A 55 -4.02 -1.22 3.01
CA LEU A 55 -5.46 -1.04 3.17
C LEU A 55 -5.88 0.40 2.83
N TYR A 56 -5.13 1.39 3.31
CA TYR A 56 -5.37 2.81 3.00
C TYR A 56 -5.29 3.08 1.48
N VAL A 57 -4.33 2.49 0.78
CA VAL A 57 -4.21 2.63 -0.69
C VAL A 57 -5.43 2.04 -1.40
N VAL A 58 -5.86 0.85 -1.01
CA VAL A 58 -7.06 0.22 -1.60
C VAL A 58 -8.31 1.06 -1.34
N LEU A 59 -8.51 1.52 -0.11
CA LEU A 59 -9.66 2.34 0.27
C LEU A 59 -9.68 3.70 -0.45
N SER A 60 -8.52 4.35 -0.57
CA SER A 60 -8.43 5.64 -1.28
C SER A 60 -8.74 5.49 -2.78
N ARG A 61 -8.25 4.42 -3.44
CA ARG A 61 -8.61 4.11 -4.83
C ARG A 61 -10.09 3.78 -4.98
N LEU A 62 -10.66 3.03 -4.04
CA LEU A 62 -12.09 2.71 -4.03
C LEU A 62 -12.93 3.99 -3.89
N ALA A 63 -12.59 4.86 -2.94
CA ALA A 63 -13.25 6.14 -2.73
C ALA A 63 -13.19 7.03 -3.98
N MET A 64 -12.02 7.15 -4.61
CA MET A 64 -11.87 7.90 -5.86
C MET A 64 -12.69 7.30 -7.01
N THR A 65 -12.78 5.96 -7.07
CA THR A 65 -13.58 5.26 -8.10
C THR A 65 -15.08 5.51 -7.89
N ILE A 66 -15.55 5.44 -6.64
CA ILE A 66 -16.94 5.74 -6.27
C ILE A 66 -17.26 7.22 -6.54
N LEU A 67 -16.35 8.13 -6.20
CA LEU A 67 -16.54 9.56 -6.47
C LEU A 67 -16.63 9.83 -7.97
N ARG A 68 -15.76 9.21 -8.78
CA ARG A 68 -15.82 9.32 -10.25
C ARG A 68 -17.09 8.73 -10.84
N SER A 69 -17.60 7.63 -10.30
CA SER A 69 -18.86 7.05 -10.79
C SER A 69 -20.08 7.91 -10.43
N ARG A 70 -20.01 8.67 -9.33
CA ARG A 70 -21.06 9.61 -8.92
C ARG A 70 -20.96 10.99 -9.59
N TYR A 71 -19.76 11.43 -9.97
CA TYR A 71 -19.51 12.73 -10.60
C TYR A 71 -18.59 12.61 -11.84
N PRO A 72 -19.11 12.10 -12.98
CA PRO A 72 -18.30 11.82 -14.16
C PRO A 72 -17.83 13.05 -14.97
N HIS A 73 -18.29 14.26 -14.64
CA HIS A 73 -18.13 15.47 -15.48
C HIS A 73 -17.28 16.61 -14.87
N HIS A 74 -16.53 16.36 -13.80
CA HIS A 74 -15.56 17.32 -13.24
C HIS A 74 -14.13 16.80 -13.30
#